data_AF-A0AAV3W3E6-F1
#
_entry.id   AF-A0AAV3W3E6-F1
#
_cell.length_a   1.000
_cell.length_b   1.000
_cell.length_c   1.000
_cell.angle_alpha   90.00
_cell.angle_beta   90.00
_cell.angle_gamma   90.00
#
_symmetry.space_group_name_H-M   'P 1'
#
loop_
_entity.id
_entity.type
_entity.pdbx_description
1 polymer ?
#
loop_
_entity_poly.entity_id
_entity_poly.type
_entity_poly.pdbx_seq_one_letter_code
_entity_poly.pdbx_strand_id
1 'polypeptide(L)'
;MIFILFIIFIGIIKIDMINTKALSPLGNTNENYKLVSNEFGEDFSNFIKDNSFLKIYKESEKDVLVKIGSNDFRINNQSSFIKKIEDIIERIKP
;
A
#
# COMPACT_ATOMS: atom_id res chain seq x y z
N MET A 1 27.52 30.74 -6.11
CA MET A 1 26.06 30.48 -6.03
C MET A 1 25.72 29.02 -6.32
N ILE A 2 26.18 28.45 -7.44
CA ILE A 2 25.90 27.04 -7.81
C ILE A 2 26.40 26.01 -6.77
N PHE A 3 27.56 26.25 -6.18
CA PHE A 3 28.18 25.32 -5.21
C PHE A 3 27.39 25.23 -3.88
N ILE A 4 26.86 26.36 -3.42
CA ILE A 4 26.01 26.44 -2.21
C ILE A 4 24.70 25.68 -2.45
N LEU A 5 24.11 25.83 -3.63
CA LEU A 5 22.93 25.06 -4.05
C LEU A 5 23.18 23.56 -3.99
N PHE A 6 24.35 23.10 -4.45
CA PHE A 6 24.71 21.68 -4.43
C PHE A 6 24.79 21.11 -3.00
N ILE A 7 25.34 21.87 -2.06
CA ILE A 7 25.42 21.48 -0.64
C ILE A 7 24.01 21.39 -0.02
N ILE A 8 23.14 22.35 -0.35
CA ILE A 8 21.74 22.35 0.11
C ILE A 8 21.01 21.10 -0.42
N PHE A 9 21.16 20.77 -1.71
CA PHE A 9 20.56 19.57 -2.29
C PHE A 9 21.07 18.29 -1.64
N ILE A 10 22.38 18.16 -1.37
CA ILE A 10 22.93 16.99 -0.67
C ILE A 10 22.32 16.85 0.73
N GLY A 11 22.11 17.96 1.43
CA GLY A 11 21.46 17.98 2.74
C GLY A 11 20.02 17.45 2.67
N ILE A 12 19.22 17.98 1.75
CA ILE A 12 17.83 17.55 1.54
C ILE A 12 17.77 16.07 1.17
N ILE A 13 18.58 15.63 0.21
CA ILE A 13 18.66 14.22 -0.21
C ILE A 13 19.00 13.32 0.97
N LYS A 14 19.94 13.71 1.84
CA LYS A 14 20.30 12.92 3.03
C LYS A 14 19.14 12.81 4.01
N ILE A 15 18.41 13.90 4.25
CA ILE A 15 17.26 13.93 5.15
C ILE A 15 16.14 13.04 4.60
N ASP A 16 15.83 13.17 3.31
CA ASP A 16 14.83 12.33 2.63
C ASP A 16 15.21 10.85 2.68
N MET A 17 16.49 10.54 2.51
CA MET A 17 16.99 9.17 2.57
C MET A 17 16.92 8.57 3.98
N ILE A 18 17.13 9.37 5.04
CA ILE A 18 16.95 8.96 6.44
C ILE A 18 15.46 8.72 6.73
N ASN A 19 14.60 9.67 6.35
CA ASN A 19 13.16 9.55 6.56
C ASN A 19 12.56 8.35 5.81
N THR A 20 12.98 8.14 4.56
CA THR A 20 12.55 6.99 3.76
C THR A 20 13.01 5.66 4.37
N LYS A 21 14.23 5.60 4.94
CA LYS A 21 14.70 4.40 5.64
C LYS A 21 13.92 4.10 6.92
N ALA A 22 13.49 5.14 7.65
CA ALA A 22 12.65 4.98 8.84
C ALA A 22 11.23 4.54 8.49
N LEU A 23 10.63 5.13 7.44
CA LEU A 23 9.24 4.87 7.04
C LEU A 23 9.08 3.63 6.14
N SER A 24 10.12 3.27 5.40
CA SER A 24 10.11 2.15 4.45
C SER A 24 11.50 1.49 4.39
N PRO A 25 11.93 0.81 5.47
CA PRO A 25 13.19 0.10 5.45
C PRO A 25 13.19 -0.94 4.32
N LEU A 26 14.30 -1.04 3.59
CA LEU A 26 14.46 -2.08 2.56
C LEU A 26 14.89 -3.37 3.28
N GLY A 27 14.00 -4.36 3.34
CA GLY A 27 14.21 -5.61 4.08
C GLY A 27 12.92 -6.45 4.18
N ASN A 28 12.97 -7.54 4.96
CA ASN A 28 11.87 -8.48 5.15
C ASN A 28 10.59 -7.74 5.64
N THR A 29 9.57 -7.67 4.80
CA THR A 29 8.38 -6.80 4.94
C THR A 29 7.68 -6.91 6.29
N ASN A 30 7.69 -8.09 6.92
CA ASN A 30 7.09 -8.31 8.24
C ASN A 30 7.88 -7.68 9.40
N GLU A 31 9.20 -7.69 9.33
CA GLU A 31 10.06 -7.09 10.38
C GLU A 31 10.00 -5.57 10.31
N ASN A 32 9.95 -5.02 9.10
CA ASN A 32 9.82 -3.58 8.86
C ASN A 32 8.46 -3.04 9.31
N TYR A 33 7.37 -3.76 9.05
CA TYR A 33 6.05 -3.39 9.55
C TYR A 33 6.02 -3.34 11.09
N LYS A 34 6.65 -4.31 11.75
CA LYS A 34 6.72 -4.38 13.22
C LYS A 34 7.56 -3.24 13.80
N LEU A 35 8.68 -2.91 13.15
CA LEU A 35 9.55 -1.81 13.56
C LEU A 35 8.84 -0.46 13.45
N VAL A 36 8.21 -0.19 12.29
CA VAL A 36 7.45 1.04 12.05
C VAL A 36 6.22 1.10 12.97
N SER A 37 5.53 -0.01 13.20
CA SER A 37 4.41 -0.06 14.15
C SER A 37 4.85 0.25 15.59
N ASN A 38 6.07 -0.15 16.00
CA ASN A 38 6.59 0.15 17.33
C ASN A 38 7.04 1.62 17.48
N GLU A 39 7.64 2.22 16.45
CA GLU A 39 8.08 3.63 16.50
C GLU A 39 6.92 4.62 16.38
N PHE A 40 5.94 4.33 15.52
CA PHE A 40 4.85 5.25 15.18
C PHE A 40 3.52 4.90 15.85
N GLY A 41 3.45 3.75 16.55
CA GLY A 41 2.36 3.38 17.45
C GLY A 41 0.95 3.64 16.92
N GLU A 42 0.23 4.51 17.62
CA GLU A 42 -1.18 4.86 17.35
C GLU A 42 -1.35 5.61 16.01
N ASP A 43 -0.40 6.46 15.63
CA ASP A 43 -0.45 7.21 14.36
C ASP A 43 -0.29 6.28 13.16
N PHE A 44 0.57 5.26 13.27
CA PHE A 44 0.69 4.22 12.24
C PHE A 44 -0.54 3.32 12.15
N SER A 45 -1.14 2.97 13.30
CA SER A 45 -2.41 2.22 13.34
C SER A 45 -3.61 3.01 12.81
N ASN A 46 -3.56 4.35 12.84
CA ASN A 46 -4.56 5.21 12.22
C ASN A 46 -4.30 5.38 10.72
N PHE A 47 -3.03 5.41 10.31
CA PHE A 47 -2.60 5.49 8.91
C PHE A 47 -2.90 4.20 8.13
N ILE A 48 -2.44 3.05 8.65
CA ILE A 48 -2.89 1.74 8.21
C ILE A 48 -4.26 1.57 8.82
N LYS A 49 -5.34 1.97 8.13
CA LYS A 49 -6.72 1.82 8.61
C LYS A 49 -7.11 0.35 8.82
N ASP A 50 -6.46 -0.36 9.73
CA ASP A 50 -6.74 -1.75 10.04
C ASP A 50 -8.03 -1.87 10.86
N ASN A 51 -8.61 -0.75 11.29
CA ASN A 51 -9.99 -0.68 11.80
C ASN A 51 -10.99 -0.23 10.72
N SER A 52 -10.64 -0.27 9.43
CA SER A 52 -11.57 0.11 8.37
C SER A 52 -12.72 -0.89 8.25
N PHE A 53 -13.92 -0.33 8.04
CA PHE A 53 -15.11 -1.11 7.70
C PHE A 53 -14.94 -1.90 6.38
N LEU A 54 -14.10 -1.43 5.46
CA LEU A 54 -13.79 -2.10 4.19
C LEU A 54 -12.29 -2.46 4.16
N LYS A 55 -11.97 -3.74 3.99
CA LYS A 55 -10.60 -4.22 3.79
C LYS A 55 -10.51 -5.06 2.53
N ILE A 56 -9.47 -4.90 1.73
CA ILE A 56 -9.27 -5.64 0.49
C ILE A 56 -7.89 -6.30 0.54
N TYR A 57 -7.86 -7.62 0.45
CA TYR A 57 -6.66 -8.44 0.46
C TYR A 57 -6.49 -9.14 -0.87
N LYS A 58 -5.28 -9.13 -1.42
CA LYS A 58 -4.91 -9.95 -2.57
C LYS A 58 -4.37 -11.27 -2.04
N GLU A 59 -5.14 -12.35 -2.17
CA GLU A 59 -4.73 -13.67 -1.67
C GLU A 59 -3.84 -14.42 -2.68
N SER A 60 -4.08 -14.23 -3.99
CA SER A 60 -3.31 -14.84 -5.07
C SER A 60 -3.26 -13.90 -6.29
N GLU A 61 -2.63 -14.31 -7.39
CA GLU A 61 -2.61 -13.48 -8.61
C GLU A 61 -4.02 -13.11 -9.12
N LYS A 62 -5.03 -13.94 -8.83
CA LYS A 62 -6.39 -13.80 -9.39
C LYS A 62 -7.51 -13.76 -8.34
N ASP A 63 -7.20 -13.93 -7.06
CA ASP A 63 -8.18 -13.95 -5.98
C ASP A 63 -8.04 -12.72 -5.07
N VAL A 64 -9.18 -12.07 -4.84
CA VAL A 64 -9.31 -10.90 -3.98
C VAL A 64 -10.31 -11.21 -2.87
N LEU A 65 -9.92 -11.03 -1.62
CA LEU A 65 -10.80 -11.11 -0.45
C LEU A 65 -11.20 -9.69 -0.04
N VAL A 66 -12.49 -9.40 -0.02
CA VAL A 66 -13.07 -8.14 0.41
C VAL A 66 -13.80 -8.37 1.73
N LYS A 67 -13.34 -7.75 2.81
CA LYS A 67 -14.04 -7.75 4.10
C LYS A 67 -14.85 -6.47 4.25
N ILE A 68 -16.14 -6.60 4.57
CA ILE A 68 -17.07 -5.49 4.84
C ILE A 68 -17.66 -5.70 6.24
N GLY A 69 -17.12 -4.99 7.24
CA GLY A 69 -17.44 -5.17 8.65
C GLY A 69 -17.08 -6.59 9.10
N SER A 70 -18.11 -7.38 9.42
CA SER A 70 -17.99 -8.79 9.85
C SER A 70 -18.15 -9.79 8.69
N ASN A 71 -18.42 -9.32 7.48
CA ASN A 71 -18.68 -10.17 6.32
C ASN A 71 -17.46 -10.29 5.42
N ASP A 72 -17.17 -11.51 4.97
CA ASP A 72 -16.04 -11.81 4.11
C ASP A 72 -16.53 -12.24 2.72
N PHE A 73 -16.10 -11.55 1.66
CA PHE A 73 -16.46 -11.82 0.26
C PHE A 73 -15.22 -12.21 -0.55
N ARG A 74 -15.24 -13.40 -1.15
CA ARG A 74 -14.15 -13.85 -2.02
C ARG A 74 -14.51 -13.63 -3.48
N ILE A 75 -13.72 -12.79 -4.14
CA ILE A 75 -13.84 -12.46 -5.56
C ILE A 75 -12.75 -13.23 -6.30
N ASN A 76 -13.14 -14.27 -7.02
CA ASN A 76 -12.25 -15.02 -7.90
C ASN A 76 -12.50 -14.60 -9.36
N ASN A 77 -11.44 -14.26 -10.09
CA ASN A 77 -11.52 -13.85 -11.50
C ASN A 77 -12.05 -14.94 -12.47
N GLN A 78 -12.32 -16.15 -11.98
CA GLN A 78 -13.01 -17.20 -12.72
C GLN A 78 -14.54 -17.05 -12.71
N SER A 79 -15.10 -16.15 -11.89
CA SER A 79 -16.54 -15.91 -11.84
C SER A 79 -17.07 -15.39 -13.18
N SER A 80 -18.13 -16.03 -13.69
CA SER A 80 -18.77 -15.67 -14.96
C SER A 80 -19.31 -14.23 -14.98
N PHE A 81 -19.55 -13.64 -13.81
CA PHE A 81 -19.99 -12.25 -13.68
C PHE A 81 -18.85 -11.25 -13.89
N ILE A 82 -17.65 -11.54 -13.41
CA ILE A 82 -16.48 -10.65 -13.54
C ILE A 82 -16.04 -10.58 -14.99
N LYS A 83 -16.00 -11.73 -15.69
CA LYS A 83 -15.71 -11.78 -17.12
C LYS A 83 -16.65 -10.91 -17.96
N LYS A 84 -17.96 -10.95 -17.65
CA LYS A 84 -18.93 -10.09 -18.33
C LYS A 84 -18.69 -8.60 -18.08
N ILE A 85 -18.25 -8.23 -16.88
CA ILE A 85 -17.91 -6.83 -16.56
C ILE A 85 -16.63 -6.42 -17.28
N GLU A 86 -15.61 -7.27 -17.31
CA GLU A 86 -14.38 -7.05 -18.08
C GLU A 86 -14.67 -6.87 -19.58
N ASP A 87 -15.50 -7.73 -20.18
CA ASP A 87 -15.93 -7.64 -21.58
C ASP A 87 -16.63 -6.31 -21.89
N ILE A 88 -17.44 -5.80 -20.94
CA ILE A 88 -18.12 -4.51 -21.08
C ILE A 88 -17.12 -3.36 -20.99
N ILE A 89 -16.17 -3.42 -20.05
CA ILE A 89 -15.12 -2.40 -19.89
C ILE A 89 -14.21 -2.36 -21.12
N GLU A 90 -13.81 -3.51 -21.68
CA GLU A 90 -13.03 -3.57 -22.93
C GLU A 90 -13.76 -2.93 -24.11
N ARG A 91 -15.07 -3.13 -24.21
CA ARG A 91 -15.90 -2.51 -25.28
C ARG A 91 -16.05 -1.00 -25.16
N ILE A 92 -15.88 -0.44 -23.95
CA ILE A 92 -16.02 1.00 -23.67
C ILE A 92 -14.66 1.70 -23.69
N LYS A 93 -13.55 0.96 -23.72
CA LYS A 93 -12.20 1.52 -23.81
C LYS A 93 -12.05 2.21 -25.18
N PRO A 94 -11.70 3.52 -25.21
CA PRO A 94 -11.59 4.29 -26.45
C PRO A 94 -10.43 3.83 -27.33
#